data_AF-A0A2A2JAK5-F1
#
_entry.id   AF-A0A2A2JAK5-F1
#
_cell.length_a   1.000
_cell.length_b   1.000
_cell.length_c   1.000
_cell.angle_alpha   90.00
_cell.angle_beta   90.00
_cell.angle_gamma   90.00
#
_symmetry.space_group_name_H-M   'P 1'
#
loop_
_entity.id
_entity.type
_entity.pdbx_description
1 polymer ?
#
loop_
_entity_poly.entity_id
_entity_poly.type
_entity_poly.pdbx_seq_one_letter_code
_entity_poly.pdbx_strand_id
1 'polypeptide(L)'
;MRTVVAVHIVWHREYLKRFELALRQIDISIGIPYIDWTLDDALDHPRDSILFSEYLMGDTSGKRDNENGSWVINGPFKDFATAHGNPRLTRWVGEPIEDPVTKEMIEPRPMTQEHVDYLLNAEKVDQIITFPIFKDEEGCNYSKQIKKAQGRDPENAHGRGHMFVGGDMNEFSTASNDPIFYMHHAFVDFLWEEWRKNKQDPSQWEIGWITDSEACSAFRHFVGEDMYPFVPMVNRDGLSVNYTKNMYKYEPRLTCNRENIDCKSGFLFCDLTKGKKGPRCASKIKKGKSCSGYEHNEDVCYLGECIDGICVEYDPNRPKTTPSPKPKTIKKTTNQAARGDCKYNKAYMNLYCEASCGICKPNYNLVDDCTDRFSRCKSSKEQGYCEQYKYWMDENCRRSCNRCENTRAQECSAEGFSATTRAPFRCHDTLRDKCYNEHPCCQYWSQLGECQRNTVWMSCYCKKASLIAASKPPQKNLSNFPGPNAKFDIPGHDFKDVSENAELFANIFG
;
A
#
# COMPACT_ATOMS: atom_id res chain seq x y z
N MET A 1 -31.54 -7.96 -17.41
CA MET A 1 -31.16 -6.65 -16.81
C MET A 1 -30.80 -5.72 -17.96
N ARG A 2 -30.98 -4.41 -17.82
CA ARG A 2 -30.62 -3.42 -18.85
C ARG A 2 -29.24 -2.83 -18.56
N THR A 3 -28.38 -2.68 -19.56
CA THR A 3 -26.94 -2.86 -19.35
C THR A 3 -26.02 -1.88 -20.06
N VAL A 4 -26.07 -0.63 -19.61
CA VAL A 4 -25.02 0.39 -19.67
C VAL A 4 -25.11 1.23 -18.40
N VAL A 5 -24.06 1.29 -17.56
CA VAL A 5 -24.10 1.97 -16.25
C VAL A 5 -23.23 3.23 -16.22
N ALA A 6 -23.81 4.40 -16.55
CA ALA A 6 -23.09 5.69 -16.46
C ALA A 6 -22.76 6.12 -15.02
N VAL A 7 -23.53 5.63 -14.06
CA VAL A 7 -23.40 5.98 -12.64
C VAL A 7 -22.19 5.35 -11.97
N HIS A 8 -21.58 4.31 -12.57
CA HIS A 8 -20.53 3.51 -11.94
C HIS A 8 -19.42 4.39 -11.35
N ILE A 9 -18.80 5.25 -12.16
CA ILE A 9 -17.66 6.07 -11.72
C ILE A 9 -18.06 7.08 -10.65
N VAL A 10 -19.14 7.85 -10.89
CA VAL A 10 -19.55 8.94 -10.01
C VAL A 10 -20.09 8.45 -8.66
N TRP A 11 -20.73 7.27 -8.63
CA TRP A 11 -21.18 6.64 -7.39
C TRP A 11 -20.02 6.08 -6.59
N HIS A 12 -19.09 5.35 -7.23
CA HIS A 12 -17.92 4.81 -6.53
C HIS A 12 -17.00 5.92 -6.03
N ARG A 13 -16.88 7.04 -6.75
CA ARG A 13 -16.22 8.26 -6.25
C ARG A 13 -16.84 8.78 -4.96
N GLU A 14 -18.18 8.90 -4.91
CA GLU A 14 -18.85 9.37 -3.69
C GLU A 14 -18.69 8.36 -2.55
N TYR A 15 -18.70 7.06 -2.87
CA TYR A 15 -18.45 6.01 -1.88
C TYR A 15 -17.01 6.08 -1.34
N LEU A 16 -16.00 6.19 -2.20
CA LEU A 16 -14.59 6.41 -1.83
C LEU A 16 -14.43 7.66 -0.97
N LYS A 17 -15.08 8.78 -1.33
CA LYS A 17 -15.09 10.01 -0.54
C LYS A 17 -15.59 9.75 0.89
N ARG A 18 -16.71 9.05 1.03
CA ARG A 18 -17.30 8.74 2.34
C ARG A 18 -16.43 7.79 3.16
N PHE A 19 -15.85 6.79 2.53
CA PHE A 19 -14.90 5.87 3.16
C PHE A 19 -13.64 6.62 3.63
N GLU A 20 -13.02 7.44 2.78
CA GLU A 20 -11.85 8.24 3.15
C GLU A 20 -12.16 9.19 4.31
N LEU A 21 -13.34 9.84 4.33
CA LEU A 21 -13.77 10.68 5.45
C LEU A 21 -14.00 9.89 6.74
N ALA A 22 -14.41 8.62 6.66
CA ALA A 22 -14.53 7.75 7.83
C ALA A 22 -13.15 7.35 8.37
N LEU A 23 -12.21 6.94 7.50
CA LEU A 23 -10.81 6.69 7.90
C LEU A 23 -10.17 7.93 8.54
N ARG A 24 -10.41 9.11 7.95
CA ARG A 24 -9.88 10.41 8.45
C ARG A 24 -10.50 10.90 9.76
N GLN A 25 -11.56 10.26 10.27
CA GLN A 25 -12.02 10.49 11.66
C GLN A 25 -11.09 9.82 12.69
N ILE A 26 -10.30 8.84 12.27
CA ILE A 26 -9.36 8.09 13.11
C ILE A 26 -7.93 8.62 12.89
N ASP A 27 -7.44 8.66 11.64
CA ASP A 27 -6.20 9.36 11.26
C ASP A 27 -6.43 10.31 10.06
N ILE A 28 -6.45 11.61 10.36
CA ILE A 28 -6.65 12.71 9.40
C ILE A 28 -5.61 12.77 8.26
N SER A 29 -4.47 12.08 8.40
CA SER A 29 -3.41 12.02 7.40
C SER A 29 -3.56 10.89 6.38
N ILE A 30 -4.47 9.94 6.62
CA ILE A 30 -4.77 8.85 5.68
C ILE A 30 -5.41 9.40 4.40
N GLY A 31 -4.96 8.85 3.26
CA GLY A 31 -5.73 8.85 2.03
C GLY A 31 -5.74 7.45 1.41
N ILE A 32 -6.74 7.18 0.56
CA ILE A 32 -6.88 5.87 -0.08
C ILE A 32 -5.82 5.74 -1.21
N PRO A 33 -4.88 4.80 -1.13
CA PRO A 33 -3.96 4.55 -2.24
C PRO A 33 -4.68 3.83 -3.38
N TYR A 34 -4.18 3.94 -4.61
CA TYR A 34 -4.69 3.18 -5.74
C TYR A 34 -3.81 1.95 -6.05
N ILE A 35 -4.40 0.86 -6.56
CA ILE A 35 -3.65 -0.27 -7.12
C ILE A 35 -3.60 -0.13 -8.64
N ASP A 36 -2.43 0.23 -9.17
CA ASP A 36 -2.15 0.16 -10.60
C ASP A 36 -1.84 -1.28 -11.02
N TRP A 37 -2.90 -2.00 -11.36
CA TRP A 37 -2.88 -3.39 -11.81
C TRP A 37 -1.92 -3.70 -12.97
N THR A 38 -1.49 -2.69 -13.73
CA THR A 38 -0.53 -2.92 -14.82
C THR A 38 0.87 -3.28 -14.30
N LEU A 39 1.16 -2.97 -13.03
CA LEU A 39 2.38 -3.37 -12.33
C LEU A 39 2.38 -4.88 -12.04
N ASP A 40 1.23 -5.45 -11.66
CA ASP A 40 1.04 -6.88 -11.42
C ASP A 40 0.87 -7.67 -12.73
N ASP A 41 0.11 -7.14 -13.69
CA ASP A 41 -0.03 -7.71 -15.05
C ASP A 41 1.31 -7.69 -15.83
N ALA A 42 2.31 -6.94 -15.37
CA ALA A 42 3.64 -6.98 -15.96
C ALA A 42 4.37 -8.33 -15.78
N LEU A 43 3.96 -9.13 -14.79
CA LEU A 43 4.51 -10.45 -14.50
C LEU A 43 3.92 -11.54 -15.42
N ASP A 44 4.70 -12.60 -15.66
CA ASP A 44 4.21 -13.79 -16.37
C ASP A 44 2.99 -14.38 -15.65
N HIS A 45 3.08 -14.52 -14.32
CA HIS A 45 1.99 -14.93 -13.43
C HIS A 45 1.69 -13.83 -12.40
N PRO A 46 0.67 -12.97 -12.60
CA PRO A 46 0.36 -11.86 -11.70
C PRO A 46 0.07 -12.27 -10.25
N ARG A 47 -0.40 -13.50 -10.00
CA ARG A 47 -0.61 -14.06 -8.65
C ARG A 47 0.67 -14.25 -7.82
N ASP A 48 1.83 -14.19 -8.47
CA ASP A 48 3.14 -14.27 -7.83
C ASP A 48 3.69 -12.89 -7.40
N SER A 49 2.92 -11.82 -7.63
CA SER A 49 3.17 -10.47 -7.12
C SER A 49 3.32 -10.43 -5.59
N ILE A 50 4.24 -9.59 -5.12
CA ILE A 50 4.44 -9.31 -3.69
C ILE A 50 3.22 -8.62 -3.05
N LEU A 51 2.30 -8.05 -3.84
CA LEU A 51 1.03 -7.52 -3.36
C LEU A 51 0.25 -8.57 -2.54
N PHE A 52 0.28 -9.83 -2.97
CA PHE A 52 -0.39 -10.96 -2.32
C PHE A 52 0.59 -11.76 -1.45
N SER A 53 1.10 -11.09 -0.42
CA SER A 53 2.05 -11.65 0.56
C SER A 53 1.79 -11.11 1.96
N GLU A 54 2.44 -11.71 2.95
CA GLU A 54 2.37 -11.30 4.36
C GLU A 54 2.75 -9.83 4.64
N TYR A 55 3.44 -9.16 3.71
CA TYR A 55 3.88 -7.77 3.85
C TYR A 55 2.83 -6.74 3.43
N LEU A 56 1.85 -7.14 2.60
CA LEU A 56 0.90 -6.22 1.96
C LEU A 56 -0.55 -6.71 2.13
N MET A 57 -1.15 -7.33 1.12
CA MET A 57 -2.58 -7.70 1.19
C MET A 57 -2.81 -9.06 1.86
N GLY A 58 -1.78 -9.87 2.05
CA GLY A 58 -1.90 -11.26 2.51
C GLY A 58 -1.98 -12.26 1.35
N ASP A 59 -1.37 -13.42 1.57
CA ASP A 59 -1.42 -14.59 0.69
C ASP A 59 -2.66 -15.44 1.00
N THR A 60 -2.98 -16.39 0.12
CA THR A 60 -4.18 -17.23 0.21
C THR A 60 -3.84 -18.71 0.38
N SER A 61 -4.80 -19.54 0.81
CA SER A 61 -4.64 -21.00 0.78
C SER A 61 -4.66 -21.62 -0.62
N GLY A 62 -4.80 -20.81 -1.69
CA GLY A 62 -4.44 -21.17 -3.06
C GLY A 62 -5.31 -22.25 -3.72
N LYS A 63 -6.55 -22.45 -3.24
CA LYS A 63 -7.53 -23.35 -3.86
C LYS A 63 -8.91 -22.75 -3.79
N ARG A 64 -9.63 -22.77 -4.92
CA ARG A 64 -11.07 -22.53 -4.99
C ARG A 64 -11.84 -23.71 -4.37
N ASP A 65 -11.75 -23.81 -3.05
CA ASP A 65 -12.48 -24.78 -2.24
C ASP A 65 -13.82 -24.15 -1.83
N ASN A 66 -14.91 -24.71 -2.34
CA ASN A 66 -16.27 -24.25 -2.05
C ASN A 66 -16.77 -24.70 -0.66
N GLU A 67 -16.09 -25.64 0.00
CA GLU A 67 -16.45 -26.16 1.32
C GLU A 67 -15.64 -25.48 2.43
N ASN A 68 -14.35 -25.23 2.19
CA ASN A 68 -13.47 -24.62 3.20
C ASN A 68 -13.10 -23.17 2.94
N GLY A 69 -13.30 -22.61 1.74
CA GLY A 69 -12.91 -21.23 1.39
C GLY A 69 -11.40 -21.02 1.22
N SER A 70 -11.03 -20.22 0.22
CA SER A 70 -9.64 -19.76 0.05
C SER A 70 -9.38 -18.54 0.94
N TRP A 71 -9.15 -18.78 2.23
CA TRP A 71 -8.93 -17.70 3.18
C TRP A 71 -7.63 -16.95 2.89
N VAL A 72 -7.59 -15.68 3.27
CA VAL A 72 -6.33 -14.97 3.52
C VAL A 72 -5.66 -15.62 4.74
N ILE A 73 -4.42 -16.10 4.59
CA ILE A 73 -3.74 -16.94 5.60
C ILE A 73 -2.64 -16.21 6.39
N ASN A 74 -2.18 -15.05 5.91
CA ASN A 74 -1.14 -14.23 6.54
C ASN A 74 -1.34 -12.73 6.21
N GLY A 75 -0.46 -11.89 6.78
CA GLY A 75 -0.50 -10.44 6.58
C GLY A 75 -1.61 -9.72 7.35
N PRO A 76 -1.76 -8.39 7.14
CA PRO A 76 -2.64 -7.52 7.90
C PRO A 76 -4.12 -7.95 7.92
N PHE A 77 -4.58 -8.59 6.84
CA PHE A 77 -6.00 -8.94 6.63
C PHE A 77 -6.34 -10.41 6.92
N LYS A 78 -5.41 -11.18 7.49
CA LYS A 78 -5.62 -12.61 7.81
C LYS A 78 -6.86 -12.85 8.67
N ASP A 79 -7.01 -12.06 9.72
CA ASP A 79 -8.06 -12.20 10.74
C ASP A 79 -9.19 -11.15 10.52
N PHE A 80 -9.33 -10.64 9.28
CA PHE A 80 -10.35 -9.68 8.87
C PHE A 80 -11.71 -10.38 8.72
N ALA A 81 -12.56 -10.28 9.74
CA ALA A 81 -13.95 -10.74 9.65
C ALA A 81 -14.75 -9.82 8.72
N THR A 82 -15.66 -10.37 7.91
CA THR A 82 -16.46 -9.57 6.98
C THR A 82 -17.77 -9.12 7.62
N ALA A 83 -18.32 -7.98 7.18
CA ALA A 83 -19.66 -7.50 7.60
C ALA A 83 -20.76 -8.55 7.35
N HIS A 84 -20.57 -9.39 6.34
CA HIS A 84 -21.44 -10.52 5.98
C HIS A 84 -21.31 -11.74 6.92
N GLY A 85 -20.50 -11.66 7.98
CA GLY A 85 -20.36 -12.69 9.00
C GLY A 85 -19.35 -13.79 8.70
N ASN A 86 -18.56 -13.71 7.62
CA ASN A 86 -17.45 -14.64 7.42
C ASN A 86 -16.36 -14.34 8.45
N PRO A 87 -15.78 -15.35 9.11
CA PRO A 87 -14.77 -15.12 10.15
C PRO A 87 -13.43 -14.59 9.61
N ARG A 88 -13.22 -14.68 8.29
CA ARG A 88 -12.04 -14.21 7.56
C ARG A 88 -12.44 -13.82 6.14
N LEU A 89 -11.60 -13.02 5.49
CA LEU A 89 -11.69 -12.66 4.08
C LEU A 89 -11.29 -13.84 3.15
N THR A 90 -11.95 -13.98 1.99
CA THR A 90 -11.64 -14.97 0.96
C THR A 90 -11.12 -14.34 -0.34
N ARG A 91 -10.13 -14.98 -1.00
CA ARG A 91 -9.58 -14.56 -2.30
C ARG A 91 -9.10 -15.74 -3.13
N TRP A 92 -9.25 -15.69 -4.46
CA TRP A 92 -8.85 -16.71 -5.44
C TRP A 92 -7.82 -16.13 -6.44
N VAL A 93 -6.77 -15.50 -5.92
CA VAL A 93 -5.88 -14.61 -6.69
C VAL A 93 -5.26 -15.30 -7.91
N GLY A 94 -5.70 -14.91 -9.11
CA GLY A 94 -5.22 -15.46 -10.37
C GLY A 94 -5.50 -16.96 -10.56
N GLU A 95 -6.41 -17.56 -9.77
CA GLU A 95 -6.72 -18.98 -9.89
C GLU A 95 -7.55 -19.25 -11.15
N PRO A 96 -7.25 -20.31 -11.93
CA PRO A 96 -7.94 -20.59 -13.18
C PRO A 96 -9.46 -20.71 -13.04
N ILE A 97 -10.20 -20.03 -13.91
CA ILE A 97 -11.66 -20.11 -14.03
C ILE A 97 -12.03 -20.82 -15.33
N GLU A 98 -13.10 -21.62 -15.30
CA GLU A 98 -13.66 -22.23 -16.51
C GLU A 98 -14.47 -21.17 -17.27
N ASP A 99 -14.16 -20.96 -18.56
CA ASP A 99 -14.98 -20.10 -19.41
C ASP A 99 -16.39 -20.70 -19.57
N PRO A 100 -17.46 -19.94 -19.28
CA PRO A 100 -18.81 -20.48 -19.30
C PRO A 100 -19.26 -20.94 -20.70
N VAL A 101 -18.65 -20.40 -21.78
CA VAL A 101 -18.96 -20.66 -23.18
C VAL A 101 -18.01 -21.70 -23.78
N THR A 102 -16.69 -21.53 -23.69
CA THR A 102 -15.71 -22.41 -24.34
C THR A 102 -15.35 -23.65 -23.53
N LYS A 103 -15.60 -23.64 -22.21
CA LYS A 103 -15.15 -24.67 -21.24
C LYS A 103 -13.64 -24.80 -21.12
N GLU A 104 -12.90 -23.80 -21.60
CA GLU A 104 -11.45 -23.73 -21.42
C GLU A 104 -11.12 -23.11 -20.06
N MET A 105 -10.04 -23.59 -19.42
CA MET A 105 -9.53 -22.96 -18.20
C MET A 105 -8.72 -21.71 -18.56
N ILE A 106 -9.17 -20.55 -18.09
CA ILE A 106 -8.54 -19.25 -18.30
C ILE A 106 -7.89 -18.82 -16.98
N GLU A 107 -6.59 -18.47 -17.00
CA GLU A 107 -5.98 -17.73 -15.87
C GLU A 107 -6.49 -16.28 -15.91
N PRO A 108 -7.28 -15.83 -14.91
CA PRO A 108 -7.72 -14.44 -14.87
C PRO A 108 -6.51 -13.53 -14.66
N ARG A 109 -6.49 -12.40 -15.37
CA ARG A 109 -5.46 -11.36 -15.24
C ARG A 109 -6.14 -10.03 -14.94
N PRO A 110 -5.52 -9.13 -14.16
CA PRO A 110 -6.13 -7.86 -13.83
C PRO A 110 -6.07 -6.89 -15.03
N MET A 111 -6.32 -5.60 -14.78
CA MET A 111 -6.32 -4.57 -15.82
C MET A 111 -4.92 -4.43 -16.44
N THR A 112 -4.82 -4.61 -17.77
CA THR A 112 -3.54 -4.53 -18.51
C THR A 112 -3.23 -3.12 -18.98
N GLN A 113 -1.99 -2.84 -19.35
CA GLN A 113 -1.62 -1.53 -19.92
C GLN A 113 -2.42 -1.17 -21.18
N GLU A 114 -2.91 -2.15 -21.95
CA GLU A 114 -3.76 -1.90 -23.12
C GLU A 114 -5.15 -1.35 -22.76
N HIS A 115 -5.71 -1.77 -21.62
CA HIS A 115 -6.96 -1.22 -21.11
C HIS A 115 -6.76 0.23 -20.66
N VAL A 116 -5.69 0.49 -19.89
CA VAL A 116 -5.31 1.86 -19.47
C VAL A 116 -5.06 2.77 -20.68
N ASP A 117 -4.35 2.28 -21.70
CA ASP A 117 -4.10 3.02 -22.93
C ASP A 117 -5.40 3.33 -23.70
N TYR A 118 -6.38 2.42 -23.72
CA TYR A 118 -7.68 2.65 -24.34
C TYR A 118 -8.46 3.74 -23.60
N LEU A 119 -8.56 3.63 -22.27
CA LEU A 119 -9.32 4.57 -21.44
C LEU A 119 -8.74 5.98 -21.48
N LEU A 120 -7.42 6.13 -21.31
CA LEU A 120 -6.75 7.43 -21.35
C LEU A 120 -6.72 8.04 -22.76
N ASN A 121 -6.99 7.27 -23.82
CA ASN A 121 -7.12 7.77 -25.19
C ASN A 121 -8.56 7.80 -25.73
N ALA A 122 -9.58 7.61 -24.87
CA ALA A 122 -10.96 7.92 -25.23
C ALA A 122 -11.08 9.37 -25.74
N GLU A 123 -11.79 9.57 -26.85
CA GLU A 123 -12.02 10.89 -27.46
C GLU A 123 -13.32 11.53 -26.96
N LYS A 124 -14.23 10.72 -26.43
CA LYS A 124 -15.59 11.10 -26.03
C LYS A 124 -15.94 10.53 -24.66
N VAL A 125 -16.83 11.24 -23.96
CA VAL A 125 -17.29 10.85 -22.62
C VAL A 125 -17.99 9.48 -22.62
N ASP A 126 -18.74 9.15 -23.68
CA ASP A 126 -19.40 7.85 -23.81
C ASP A 126 -18.41 6.67 -23.79
N GLN A 127 -17.20 6.83 -24.34
CA GLN A 127 -16.19 5.78 -24.35
C GLN A 127 -15.62 5.40 -22.97
N ILE A 128 -15.71 6.31 -21.99
CA ILE A 128 -15.11 6.13 -20.66
C ILE A 128 -16.15 6.06 -19.52
N ILE A 129 -17.39 6.50 -19.76
CA ILE A 129 -18.48 6.41 -18.78
C ILE A 129 -19.51 5.32 -19.10
N THR A 130 -19.40 4.59 -20.23
CA THR A 130 -20.34 3.48 -20.53
C THR A 130 -19.81 2.13 -19.99
N PHE A 131 -20.59 1.50 -19.12
CA PHE A 131 -20.26 0.24 -18.45
C PHE A 131 -21.27 -0.88 -18.81
N PRO A 132 -20.98 -1.73 -19.81
CA PRO A 132 -21.94 -2.72 -20.32
C PRO A 132 -21.95 -4.04 -19.55
N ILE A 133 -23.02 -4.30 -18.79
CA ILE A 133 -23.15 -5.54 -18.01
C ILE A 133 -23.60 -6.76 -18.87
N PHE A 134 -24.27 -6.57 -20.03
CA PHE A 134 -24.65 -7.64 -20.97
C PHE A 134 -24.66 -7.15 -22.44
N LYS A 135 -24.48 -8.08 -23.38
CA LYS A 135 -24.41 -7.79 -24.82
C LYS A 135 -25.80 -7.66 -25.45
N ASP A 136 -25.88 -6.73 -26.42
CA ASP A 136 -26.88 -6.68 -27.50
C ASP A 136 -28.32 -6.28 -27.11
N GLU A 137 -28.45 -5.22 -26.30
CA GLU A 137 -29.74 -4.52 -26.18
C GLU A 137 -30.09 -3.75 -27.47
N GLU A 138 -31.19 -4.18 -28.10
CA GLU A 138 -31.78 -3.53 -29.27
C GLU A 138 -32.31 -2.14 -28.88
N GLY A 139 -31.92 -1.11 -29.65
CA GLY A 139 -32.28 0.28 -29.36
C GLY A 139 -31.24 1.08 -28.55
N CYS A 140 -30.27 0.44 -27.89
CA CYS A 140 -29.20 1.19 -27.24
C CYS A 140 -28.19 1.77 -28.25
N ASN A 141 -27.98 3.09 -28.21
CA ASN A 141 -27.10 3.83 -29.10
C ASN A 141 -25.60 3.58 -28.83
N TYR A 142 -25.22 3.22 -27.59
CA TYR A 142 -23.83 2.96 -27.19
C TYR A 142 -23.29 1.57 -27.60
N SER A 143 -24.17 0.61 -27.90
CA SER A 143 -23.81 -0.78 -28.23
C SER A 143 -22.74 -0.92 -29.32
N LYS A 144 -22.69 -0.02 -30.31
CA LYS A 144 -21.67 -0.03 -31.36
C LYS A 144 -20.28 0.38 -30.85
N GLN A 145 -20.20 1.37 -29.97
CA GLN A 145 -18.94 1.86 -29.40
C GLN A 145 -18.37 0.86 -28.38
N ILE A 146 -19.23 0.26 -27.57
CA ILE A 146 -18.90 -0.88 -26.70
C ILE A 146 -18.33 -2.05 -27.52
N LYS A 147 -19.00 -2.49 -28.60
CA LYS A 147 -18.47 -3.55 -29.49
C LYS A 147 -17.10 -3.21 -30.08
N LYS A 148 -16.85 -1.94 -30.41
CA LYS A 148 -15.56 -1.45 -30.94
C LYS A 148 -14.45 -1.47 -29.86
N ALA A 149 -14.78 -1.39 -28.58
CA ALA A 149 -13.80 -1.47 -27.50
C ALA A 149 -13.10 -2.83 -27.43
N GLN A 150 -13.80 -3.91 -27.81
CA GLN A 150 -13.30 -5.30 -27.79
C GLN A 150 -12.86 -5.75 -26.38
N GLY A 151 -13.62 -5.39 -25.33
CA GLY A 151 -13.31 -5.74 -23.94
C GLY A 151 -12.29 -4.83 -23.26
N ARG A 152 -11.90 -3.71 -23.89
CA ARG A 152 -11.07 -2.65 -23.28
C ARG A 152 -11.89 -1.51 -22.68
N ASP A 153 -13.21 -1.61 -22.76
CA ASP A 153 -14.17 -0.66 -22.17
C ASP A 153 -14.07 -0.64 -20.63
N PRO A 154 -14.58 0.42 -19.98
CA PRO A 154 -14.44 0.63 -18.55
C PRO A 154 -14.89 -0.55 -17.66
N GLU A 155 -16.04 -1.18 -17.94
CA GLU A 155 -16.56 -2.32 -17.16
C GLU A 155 -15.66 -3.54 -17.29
N ASN A 156 -15.24 -3.91 -18.50
CA ASN A 156 -14.34 -5.05 -18.68
C ASN A 156 -12.94 -4.79 -18.07
N ALA A 157 -12.47 -3.54 -18.10
CA ALA A 157 -11.20 -3.14 -17.48
C ALA A 157 -11.27 -3.17 -15.94
N HIS A 158 -12.38 -2.68 -15.35
CA HIS A 158 -12.69 -2.72 -13.91
C HIS A 158 -12.91 -4.16 -13.43
N GLY A 159 -13.85 -4.89 -14.02
CA GLY A 159 -14.26 -6.24 -13.62
C GLY A 159 -13.11 -7.25 -13.66
N ARG A 160 -12.09 -7.03 -14.51
CA ARG A 160 -10.83 -7.79 -14.48
C ARG A 160 -10.12 -7.78 -13.12
N GLY A 161 -10.15 -6.68 -12.38
CA GLY A 161 -9.57 -6.61 -11.04
C GLY A 161 -10.37 -7.46 -10.03
N HIS A 162 -11.69 -7.36 -10.07
CA HIS A 162 -12.59 -8.18 -9.25
C HIS A 162 -12.40 -9.67 -9.51
N MET A 163 -12.47 -10.09 -10.78
CA MET A 163 -12.25 -11.49 -11.18
C MET A 163 -10.84 -12.00 -10.87
N PHE A 164 -9.81 -11.14 -10.99
CA PHE A 164 -8.44 -11.52 -10.69
C PHE A 164 -8.20 -11.76 -9.20
N VAL A 165 -8.79 -10.95 -8.32
CA VAL A 165 -8.65 -11.14 -6.86
C VAL A 165 -9.49 -12.34 -6.41
N GLY A 166 -10.70 -12.52 -6.97
CA GLY A 166 -11.58 -13.64 -6.64
C GLY A 166 -12.15 -13.56 -5.21
N GLY A 167 -12.86 -14.62 -4.78
CA GLY A 167 -13.45 -14.68 -3.44
C GLY A 167 -14.42 -13.53 -3.18
N ASP A 168 -14.34 -12.89 -2.00
CA ASP A 168 -15.23 -11.79 -1.63
C ASP A 168 -15.23 -10.66 -2.68
N MET A 169 -14.08 -10.34 -3.29
CA MET A 169 -13.94 -9.32 -4.34
C MET A 169 -14.74 -9.61 -5.61
N ASN A 170 -15.04 -10.86 -5.93
CA ASN A 170 -15.69 -11.20 -7.20
C ASN A 170 -17.20 -10.92 -7.19
N GLU A 171 -17.84 -10.98 -6.02
CA GLU A 171 -19.29 -10.97 -5.88
C GLU A 171 -19.80 -9.58 -5.49
N PHE A 172 -20.77 -9.04 -6.25
CA PHE A 172 -21.23 -7.65 -6.10
C PHE A 172 -21.71 -7.26 -4.69
N SER A 173 -22.29 -8.20 -3.94
CA SER A 173 -22.74 -7.96 -2.56
C SER A 173 -21.58 -7.95 -1.56
N THR A 174 -20.52 -8.72 -1.81
CA THR A 174 -19.40 -8.91 -0.87
C THR A 174 -18.15 -8.15 -1.24
N ALA A 175 -18.05 -7.56 -2.44
CA ALA A 175 -16.80 -6.98 -2.95
C ALA A 175 -16.18 -5.96 -1.99
N SER A 176 -16.97 -5.08 -1.38
CA SER A 176 -16.46 -4.09 -0.42
C SER A 176 -16.12 -4.66 0.97
N ASN A 177 -16.33 -5.95 1.24
CA ASN A 177 -15.71 -6.64 2.37
C ASN A 177 -14.19 -6.72 2.22
N ASP A 178 -13.67 -6.70 0.98
CA ASP A 178 -12.22 -6.75 0.74
C ASP A 178 -11.62 -5.33 0.74
N PRO A 179 -10.64 -5.04 1.60
CA PRO A 179 -9.82 -3.83 1.56
C PRO A 179 -9.29 -3.43 0.16
N ILE A 180 -9.02 -4.40 -0.73
CA ILE A 180 -8.58 -4.15 -2.11
C ILE A 180 -9.65 -3.40 -2.92
N PHE A 181 -10.94 -3.52 -2.60
CA PHE A 181 -12.04 -2.83 -3.27
C PHE A 181 -11.81 -1.32 -3.40
N TYR A 182 -11.49 -0.67 -2.28
CA TYR A 182 -11.33 0.78 -2.23
C TYR A 182 -10.10 1.22 -3.04
N MET A 183 -9.02 0.45 -2.99
CA MET A 183 -7.80 0.74 -3.76
C MET A 183 -7.95 0.43 -5.26
N HIS A 184 -8.78 -0.56 -5.60
CA HIS A 184 -9.17 -0.88 -6.97
C HIS A 184 -10.00 0.26 -7.58
N HIS A 185 -11.07 0.69 -6.89
CA HIS A 185 -11.92 1.78 -7.36
C HIS A 185 -11.20 3.14 -7.36
N ALA A 186 -10.25 3.39 -6.45
CA ALA A 186 -9.38 4.56 -6.52
C ALA A 186 -8.54 4.59 -7.82
N PHE A 187 -8.14 3.45 -8.37
CA PHE A 187 -7.48 3.39 -9.68
C PHE A 187 -8.44 3.66 -10.85
N VAL A 188 -9.69 3.22 -10.76
CA VAL A 188 -10.72 3.55 -11.78
C VAL A 188 -11.02 5.04 -11.77
N ASP A 189 -11.17 5.66 -10.59
CA ASP A 189 -11.36 7.10 -10.45
C ASP A 189 -10.14 7.90 -10.92
N PHE A 190 -8.92 7.41 -10.65
CA PHE A 190 -7.67 7.97 -11.19
C PHE A 190 -7.70 8.03 -12.73
N LEU A 191 -8.05 6.93 -13.40
CA LEU A 191 -8.06 6.87 -14.87
C LEU A 191 -9.07 7.84 -15.48
N TRP A 192 -10.23 7.99 -14.83
CA TRP A 192 -11.24 8.97 -15.23
C TRP A 192 -10.78 10.42 -14.98
N GLU A 193 -10.18 10.75 -13.83
CA GLU A 193 -9.64 12.10 -13.60
C GLU A 193 -8.48 12.45 -14.53
N GLU A 194 -7.58 11.51 -14.83
CA GLU A 194 -6.53 11.73 -15.82
C GLU A 194 -7.10 11.91 -17.22
N TRP A 195 -8.14 11.15 -17.60
CA TRP A 195 -8.83 11.40 -18.86
C TRP A 195 -9.48 12.80 -18.91
N ARG A 196 -10.19 13.22 -17.85
CA ARG A 196 -10.84 14.54 -17.79
C ARG A 196 -9.83 15.67 -17.98
N LYS A 197 -8.68 15.61 -17.28
CA LYS A 197 -7.60 16.61 -17.39
C LYS A 197 -6.96 16.66 -18.78
N ASN A 198 -6.78 15.50 -19.42
CA ASN A 198 -6.01 15.38 -20.67
C ASN A 198 -6.85 15.44 -21.95
N LYS A 199 -8.17 15.20 -21.87
CA LYS A 199 -9.06 15.04 -23.04
C LYS A 199 -10.37 15.83 -22.96
N GLN A 200 -10.92 16.09 -21.77
CA GLN A 200 -12.22 16.74 -21.62
C GLN A 200 -12.08 18.26 -21.52
N ASP A 201 -12.86 19.00 -22.31
CA ASP A 201 -12.97 20.46 -22.18
C ASP A 201 -13.44 20.83 -20.75
N PRO A 202 -12.78 21.78 -20.04
CA PRO A 202 -13.16 22.17 -18.68
C PRO A 202 -14.61 22.63 -18.50
N SER A 203 -15.25 23.18 -19.54
CA SER A 203 -16.68 23.52 -19.51
C SER A 203 -17.59 22.31 -19.39
N GLN A 204 -17.12 21.13 -19.81
CA GLN A 204 -17.85 19.87 -19.76
C GLN A 204 -17.58 19.09 -18.47
N TRP A 205 -16.69 19.55 -17.58
CA TRP A 205 -16.30 18.79 -16.41
C TRP A 205 -17.50 18.45 -15.50
N GLU A 206 -18.39 19.39 -15.18
CA GLU A 206 -19.53 19.14 -14.27
C GLU A 206 -20.85 18.80 -14.99
N ILE A 207 -20.86 18.73 -16.33
CA ILE A 207 -22.07 18.50 -17.14
C ILE A 207 -21.93 17.41 -18.21
N GLY A 208 -20.72 16.92 -18.46
CA GLY A 208 -20.41 15.91 -19.47
C GLY A 208 -20.93 14.54 -19.06
N TRP A 209 -22.05 14.15 -19.64
CA TRP A 209 -22.73 12.88 -19.41
C TRP A 209 -23.14 12.22 -20.74
N ILE A 210 -23.61 10.98 -20.69
CA ILE A 210 -24.28 10.34 -21.84
C ILE A 210 -25.70 10.90 -22.00
N THR A 211 -26.40 10.48 -23.06
CA THR A 211 -27.84 10.71 -23.16
C THR A 211 -28.56 9.61 -22.39
N ASP A 212 -29.35 9.99 -21.40
CA ASP A 212 -30.18 9.07 -20.63
C ASP A 212 -31.16 8.32 -21.56
N SER A 213 -31.20 6.99 -21.42
CA SER A 213 -31.93 6.12 -22.32
C SER A 213 -32.37 4.84 -21.62
N GLU A 214 -33.68 4.66 -21.50
CA GLU A 214 -34.27 3.43 -20.94
C GLU A 214 -33.95 2.18 -21.76
N ALA A 215 -33.54 2.34 -23.02
CA ALA A 215 -33.09 1.25 -23.89
C ALA A 215 -31.62 0.85 -23.64
N CYS A 216 -30.87 1.65 -22.87
CA CYS A 216 -29.49 1.36 -22.47
C CYS A 216 -29.37 1.05 -20.98
N SER A 217 -30.18 1.66 -20.12
CA SER A 217 -30.00 1.56 -18.66
C SER A 217 -31.33 1.61 -17.90
N ALA A 218 -31.33 1.13 -16.65
CA ALA A 218 -32.44 1.40 -15.73
C ALA A 218 -32.43 2.89 -15.33
N PHE A 219 -33.62 3.48 -15.15
CA PHE A 219 -33.77 4.92 -14.88
C PHE A 219 -32.89 5.43 -13.73
N ARG A 220 -32.64 4.62 -12.68
CA ARG A 220 -31.72 4.95 -11.57
C ARG A 220 -30.30 5.32 -12.00
N HIS A 221 -29.92 5.03 -13.24
CA HIS A 221 -28.63 5.40 -13.82
C HIS A 221 -28.65 6.72 -14.62
N PHE A 222 -29.77 7.45 -14.59
CA PHE A 222 -29.93 8.73 -15.29
C PHE A 222 -29.30 9.90 -14.52
N VAL A 223 -28.90 10.95 -15.25
CA VAL A 223 -28.07 12.04 -14.71
C VAL A 223 -28.73 12.78 -13.54
N GLY A 224 -30.06 12.91 -13.58
CA GLY A 224 -30.85 13.66 -12.60
C GLY A 224 -31.45 12.82 -11.48
N GLU A 225 -31.22 11.51 -11.46
CA GLU A 225 -31.82 10.60 -10.48
C GLU A 225 -30.97 10.44 -9.21
N ASP A 226 -31.62 10.04 -8.12
CA ASP A 226 -31.01 9.88 -6.80
C ASP A 226 -29.83 8.89 -6.81
N MET A 227 -28.69 9.33 -6.28
CA MET A 227 -27.50 8.52 -6.07
C MET A 227 -27.67 7.65 -4.80
N TYR A 228 -28.58 6.68 -4.83
CA TYR A 228 -28.92 5.87 -3.65
C TYR A 228 -27.71 5.12 -3.07
N PRO A 229 -27.48 5.09 -1.73
CA PRO A 229 -28.31 5.65 -0.66
C PRO A 229 -27.97 7.09 -0.26
N PHE A 230 -27.14 7.80 -1.02
CA PHE A 230 -26.55 9.10 -0.67
C PHE A 230 -27.49 10.31 -0.87
N VAL A 231 -28.80 10.10 -0.82
CA VAL A 231 -29.83 11.17 -0.93
C VAL A 231 -29.58 12.32 0.06
N PRO A 232 -29.83 13.59 -0.32
CA PRO A 232 -30.49 14.07 -1.53
C PRO A 232 -29.55 14.29 -2.74
N MET A 233 -28.37 13.66 -2.76
CA MET A 233 -27.43 13.76 -3.88
C MET A 233 -27.95 13.03 -5.13
N VAL A 234 -27.81 13.63 -6.31
CA VAL A 234 -28.13 13.00 -7.60
C VAL A 234 -26.88 12.58 -8.34
N ASN A 235 -27.01 11.68 -9.32
CA ASN A 235 -25.89 11.10 -10.06
C ASN A 235 -24.92 12.15 -10.66
N ARG A 236 -25.46 13.26 -11.20
CA ARG A 236 -24.68 14.40 -11.71
C ARG A 236 -23.70 14.97 -10.70
N ASP A 237 -24.02 14.98 -9.41
CA ASP A 237 -23.24 15.72 -8.41
C ASP A 237 -21.84 15.12 -8.22
N GLY A 238 -21.66 13.81 -8.50
CA GLY A 238 -20.36 13.15 -8.50
C GLY A 238 -19.43 13.57 -9.66
N LEU A 239 -19.94 14.31 -10.66
CA LEU A 239 -19.10 14.98 -11.65
C LEU A 239 -18.35 16.19 -11.07
N SER A 240 -18.69 16.66 -9.87
CA SER A 240 -18.18 17.95 -9.39
C SER A 240 -16.65 18.03 -9.37
N VAL A 241 -16.09 19.20 -9.70
CA VAL A 241 -14.65 19.46 -9.59
C VAL A 241 -14.19 19.61 -8.14
N ASN A 242 -15.11 19.72 -7.19
CA ASN A 242 -14.80 19.94 -5.78
C ASN A 242 -14.09 18.75 -5.12
N TYR A 243 -14.27 17.52 -5.62
CA TYR A 243 -13.54 16.34 -5.17
C TYR A 243 -12.03 16.53 -5.32
N THR A 244 -11.57 16.79 -6.55
CA THR A 244 -10.14 16.95 -6.87
C THR A 244 -9.57 18.34 -6.62
N LYS A 245 -10.43 19.35 -6.42
CA LYS A 245 -10.01 20.70 -6.02
C LYS A 245 -9.76 20.82 -4.50
N ASN A 246 -10.59 20.19 -3.67
CA ASN A 246 -10.63 20.46 -2.24
C ASN A 246 -10.29 19.27 -1.33
N MET A 247 -10.35 18.02 -1.82
CA MET A 247 -10.27 16.83 -0.94
C MET A 247 -9.12 15.88 -1.23
N TYR A 248 -8.89 15.52 -2.49
CA TYR A 248 -7.80 14.61 -2.88
C TYR A 248 -7.13 15.02 -4.19
N LYS A 249 -5.92 14.52 -4.39
CA LYS A 249 -5.22 14.48 -5.67
C LYS A 249 -4.47 13.16 -5.73
N TYR A 250 -4.39 12.57 -6.91
CA TYR A 250 -3.56 11.38 -7.10
C TYR A 250 -2.12 11.75 -7.44
N GLU A 251 -1.19 10.89 -7.03
CA GLU A 251 0.17 10.90 -7.57
C GLU A 251 0.19 10.28 -8.98
N PRO A 252 1.16 10.65 -9.85
CA PRO A 252 1.29 10.04 -11.16
C PRO A 252 1.72 8.57 -11.08
N ARG A 253 1.26 7.75 -12.05
CA ARG A 253 1.70 6.36 -12.23
C ARG A 253 3.23 6.24 -12.31
N LEU A 254 3.76 5.20 -11.67
CA LEU A 254 5.21 4.97 -11.57
C LEU A 254 5.76 4.47 -12.91
N THR A 255 6.89 5.06 -13.32
CA THR A 255 7.57 4.76 -14.58
C THR A 255 9.07 4.68 -14.36
N CYS A 256 9.75 3.89 -15.20
CA CYS A 256 11.21 3.79 -15.23
C CYS A 256 11.69 3.78 -16.68
N ASN A 257 12.99 3.91 -16.88
CA ASN A 257 13.64 3.79 -18.18
C ASN A 257 15.06 3.22 -18.03
N ARG A 258 15.79 3.06 -19.14
CA ARG A 258 17.16 2.49 -19.13
C ARG A 258 18.19 3.35 -18.40
N GLU A 259 17.94 4.65 -18.22
CA GLU A 259 18.82 5.60 -17.54
C GLU A 259 18.46 5.73 -16.05
N ASN A 260 17.17 5.59 -15.72
CA ASN A 260 16.64 5.59 -14.36
C ASN A 260 15.73 4.37 -14.14
N ILE A 261 16.31 3.33 -13.54
CA ILE A 261 15.64 2.06 -13.19
C ILE A 261 14.90 2.11 -11.83
N ASP A 262 14.89 3.24 -11.13
CA ASP A 262 14.28 3.37 -9.81
C ASP A 262 12.75 3.60 -9.92
N CYS A 263 11.99 2.55 -9.59
CA CYS A 263 10.53 2.60 -9.48
C CYS A 263 10.01 3.19 -8.15
N LYS A 264 10.89 3.80 -7.34
CA LYS A 264 10.59 4.53 -6.09
C LYS A 264 9.94 3.71 -4.97
N SER A 265 9.92 2.39 -5.09
CA SER A 265 9.31 1.48 -4.12
C SER A 265 10.13 0.18 -4.02
N GLY A 266 10.41 -0.26 -2.79
CA GLY A 266 11.07 -1.54 -2.53
C GLY A 266 10.23 -2.77 -2.87
N PHE A 267 8.95 -2.57 -3.23
CA PHE A 267 8.04 -3.61 -3.71
C PHE A 267 7.98 -3.71 -5.25
N LEU A 268 8.65 -2.81 -5.96
CA LEU A 268 8.65 -2.75 -7.43
C LEU A 268 10.06 -2.92 -7.99
N PHE A 269 10.15 -3.27 -9.27
CA PHE A 269 11.38 -3.25 -10.05
C PHE A 269 11.12 -2.69 -11.45
N CYS A 270 12.18 -2.28 -12.15
CA CYS A 270 12.08 -1.87 -13.54
C CYS A 270 12.23 -3.09 -14.46
N ASP A 271 11.14 -3.49 -15.11
CA ASP A 271 11.11 -4.51 -16.17
C ASP A 271 11.76 -3.94 -17.44
N LEU A 272 13.00 -4.38 -17.71
CA LEU A 272 13.77 -3.99 -18.90
C LEU A 272 13.65 -5.02 -20.04
N THR A 273 13.28 -6.27 -19.71
CA THR A 273 13.25 -7.40 -20.65
C THR A 273 11.88 -7.64 -21.28
N LYS A 274 10.80 -7.67 -20.51
CA LYS A 274 9.47 -8.16 -20.94
C LYS A 274 8.49 -7.05 -21.33
N GLY A 275 8.86 -5.79 -21.14
CA GLY A 275 8.04 -4.62 -21.49
C GLY A 275 7.78 -4.49 -22.99
N LYS A 276 6.58 -4.88 -23.45
CA LYS A 276 6.16 -4.83 -24.87
C LYS A 276 6.34 -3.47 -25.57
N LYS A 277 6.33 -2.37 -24.79
CA LYS A 277 6.51 -0.97 -25.28
C LYS A 277 7.82 -0.34 -24.80
N GLY A 278 8.77 -1.14 -24.32
CA GLY A 278 9.98 -0.69 -23.64
C GLY A 278 9.86 -0.78 -22.11
N PRO A 279 10.84 -0.22 -21.37
CA PRO A 279 10.91 -0.26 -19.92
C PRO A 279 9.63 0.18 -19.21
N ARG A 280 9.28 -0.51 -18.12
CA ARG A 280 8.14 -0.17 -17.26
C ARG A 280 8.40 -0.64 -15.83
N CYS A 281 7.71 -0.04 -14.86
CA CYS A 281 7.69 -0.61 -13.51
C CYS A 281 6.81 -1.87 -13.47
N ALA A 282 7.21 -2.82 -12.64
CA ALA A 282 6.53 -4.08 -12.39
C ALA A 282 6.58 -4.42 -10.89
N SER A 283 5.59 -5.17 -10.40
CA SER A 283 5.59 -5.69 -9.04
C SER A 283 6.68 -6.73 -8.85
N LYS A 284 7.41 -6.70 -7.73
CA LYS A 284 8.39 -7.75 -7.40
C LYS A 284 7.70 -9.08 -7.13
N ILE A 285 8.44 -10.16 -7.34
CA ILE A 285 7.98 -11.54 -7.20
C ILE A 285 8.24 -12.04 -5.78
N LYS A 286 7.25 -12.72 -5.18
CA LYS A 286 7.35 -13.30 -3.83
C LYS A 286 8.22 -14.56 -3.78
N LYS A 287 8.75 -14.88 -2.59
CA LYS A 287 9.64 -16.02 -2.33
C LYS A 287 9.02 -17.35 -2.81
N GLY A 288 9.83 -18.20 -3.43
CA GLY A 288 9.44 -19.52 -3.93
C GLY A 288 8.75 -19.52 -5.30
N LYS A 289 8.64 -18.36 -5.97
CA LYS A 289 8.00 -18.21 -7.28
C LYS A 289 9.01 -17.98 -8.41
N SER A 290 8.57 -18.13 -9.65
CA SER A 290 9.44 -18.05 -10.84
C SER A 290 9.88 -16.62 -11.12
N CYS A 291 11.19 -16.43 -11.30
CA CYS A 291 11.83 -15.19 -11.77
C CYS A 291 12.56 -15.41 -13.11
N SER A 292 12.16 -16.45 -13.86
CA SER A 292 12.76 -16.78 -15.15
C SER A 292 12.42 -15.76 -16.25
N GLY A 293 13.27 -15.67 -17.27
CA GLY A 293 13.02 -14.86 -18.48
C GLY A 293 13.32 -13.36 -18.33
N TYR A 294 14.11 -12.96 -17.33
CA TYR A 294 14.66 -11.61 -17.21
C TYR A 294 16.17 -11.66 -17.51
N GLU A 295 16.65 -10.79 -18.40
CA GLU A 295 17.98 -10.90 -19.04
C GLU A 295 18.95 -9.76 -18.69
N HIS A 296 18.46 -8.68 -18.06
CA HIS A 296 19.21 -7.44 -17.82
C HIS A 296 19.65 -7.30 -16.36
N ASN A 297 19.70 -8.41 -15.60
CA ASN A 297 20.00 -8.44 -14.16
C ASN A 297 19.03 -7.55 -13.37
N GLU A 298 17.74 -7.60 -13.72
CA GLU A 298 16.68 -6.91 -12.98
C GLU A 298 16.55 -7.41 -11.53
N ASP A 299 16.20 -6.51 -10.61
CA ASP A 299 15.96 -6.82 -9.20
C ASP A 299 14.54 -7.40 -9.00
N VAL A 300 14.26 -8.55 -9.62
CA VAL A 300 12.91 -9.14 -9.75
C VAL A 300 12.32 -9.61 -8.41
N CYS A 301 13.15 -10.11 -7.50
CA CYS A 301 12.71 -10.78 -6.28
C CYS A 301 12.55 -9.81 -5.11
N TYR A 302 11.54 -10.04 -4.26
CA TYR A 302 11.41 -9.30 -3.00
C TYR A 302 12.27 -9.93 -1.90
N LEU A 303 13.14 -9.12 -1.27
CA LEU A 303 14.08 -9.53 -0.21
C LEU A 303 14.89 -10.80 -0.52
N GLY A 304 15.27 -10.97 -1.78
CA GLY A 304 15.87 -12.21 -2.27
C GLY A 304 16.60 -12.06 -3.60
N GLU A 305 17.21 -13.14 -4.05
CA GLU A 305 17.90 -13.24 -5.35
C GLU A 305 17.20 -14.27 -6.24
N CYS A 306 17.30 -14.09 -7.56
CA CYS A 306 16.84 -15.09 -8.52
C CYS A 306 17.92 -16.16 -8.69
N ILE A 307 17.68 -17.37 -8.21
CA ILE A 307 18.62 -18.50 -8.30
C ILE A 307 17.89 -19.68 -8.95
N ASP A 308 18.51 -20.24 -10.00
CA ASP A 308 17.95 -21.35 -10.81
C ASP A 308 16.51 -21.07 -11.29
N GLY A 309 16.21 -19.81 -11.59
CA GLY A 309 14.90 -19.35 -12.07
C GLY A 309 13.84 -19.15 -10.98
N ILE A 310 14.18 -19.28 -9.69
CA ILE A 310 13.27 -19.14 -8.55
C ILE A 310 13.75 -18.03 -7.59
N CYS A 311 12.81 -17.23 -7.07
CA CYS A 311 13.10 -16.24 -6.03
C CYS A 311 13.39 -16.93 -4.69
N VAL A 312 14.61 -16.83 -4.20
CA VAL A 312 15.05 -17.38 -2.92
C VAL A 312 15.51 -16.28 -1.97
N GLU A 313 15.39 -16.55 -0.67
CA GLU A 313 15.83 -15.62 0.38
C GLU A 313 17.34 -15.34 0.29
N TYR A 314 17.71 -14.09 0.52
CA TYR A 314 19.10 -13.63 0.47
C TYR A 314 19.94 -14.28 1.57
N ASP A 315 20.90 -15.12 1.19
CA ASP A 315 21.85 -15.74 2.13
C ASP A 315 23.28 -15.26 1.82
N PRO A 316 23.87 -14.39 2.66
CA PRO A 316 25.23 -13.87 2.46
C PRO A 316 26.33 -14.93 2.64
N ASN A 317 25.99 -16.13 3.13
CA ASN A 317 26.90 -17.27 3.27
C ASN A 317 26.72 -18.32 2.16
N ARG A 318 25.70 -18.19 1.31
CA ARG A 318 25.48 -19.10 0.17
C ARG A 318 26.72 -19.06 -0.73
N PRO A 319 27.38 -20.20 -1.03
CA PRO A 319 28.52 -20.20 -1.93
C PRO A 319 28.07 -19.70 -3.30
N LYS A 320 28.57 -18.53 -3.72
CA LYS A 320 28.42 -18.08 -5.11
C LYS A 320 29.08 -19.12 -6.00
N THR A 321 28.28 -19.86 -6.75
CA THR A 321 28.71 -20.90 -7.68
C THR A 321 29.58 -20.28 -8.77
N THR A 322 30.90 -20.33 -8.55
CA THR A 322 31.90 -19.78 -9.47
C THR A 322 33.09 -20.75 -9.52
N PRO A 323 33.60 -21.10 -10.71
CA PRO A 323 34.85 -21.84 -10.83
C PRO A 323 35.98 -21.06 -10.13
N SER A 324 36.51 -21.63 -9.05
CA SER A 324 37.60 -21.10 -8.22
C SER A 324 38.89 -21.92 -8.48
N PRO A 325 40.06 -21.71 -7.82
CA PRO A 325 40.47 -20.72 -6.80
C PRO A 325 41.84 -20.02 -7.15
N LYS A 326 42.47 -19.12 -6.38
CA LYS A 326 43.18 -19.34 -5.08
C LYS A 326 43.63 -18.03 -4.38
N PRO A 327 44.02 -18.07 -3.07
CA PRO A 327 43.74 -16.99 -2.11
C PRO A 327 44.97 -16.36 -1.43
N LYS A 328 44.75 -15.42 -0.47
CA LYS A 328 45.66 -15.16 0.67
C LYS A 328 44.98 -14.60 1.94
N THR A 329 45.53 -15.03 3.09
CA THR A 329 45.13 -14.91 4.52
C THR A 329 45.38 -13.52 5.15
N ILE A 330 44.92 -13.08 6.36
CA ILE A 330 43.88 -13.39 7.40
C ILE A 330 43.82 -12.12 8.32
N LYS A 331 42.65 -11.68 8.86
CA LYS A 331 42.42 -11.26 10.28
C LYS A 331 41.00 -10.71 10.59
N LYS A 332 40.59 -10.78 11.88
CA LYS A 332 39.22 -10.59 12.40
C LYS A 332 38.86 -9.14 12.78
N THR A 333 37.55 -8.86 12.73
CA THR A 333 36.75 -7.89 13.54
C THR A 333 37.18 -6.42 13.58
N THR A 334 36.49 -5.58 12.80
CA THR A 334 35.38 -4.70 13.26
C THR A 334 34.75 -3.97 12.06
N ASN A 335 33.54 -3.42 12.23
CA ASN A 335 32.82 -2.55 11.28
C ASN A 335 32.36 -3.19 9.95
N GLN A 336 31.08 -3.61 9.90
CA GLN A 336 30.42 -4.14 8.69
C GLN A 336 29.59 -3.11 7.91
N ALA A 337 29.38 -1.89 8.42
CA ALA A 337 28.52 -0.87 7.79
C ALA A 337 29.16 -0.10 6.60
N ALA A 338 30.41 -0.39 6.24
CA ALA A 338 31.20 0.39 5.27
C ALA A 338 31.51 -0.38 3.97
N ARG A 339 30.63 -1.29 3.53
CA ARG A 339 30.87 -2.15 2.33
C ARG A 339 30.00 -1.87 1.11
N GLY A 340 29.14 -0.85 1.15
CA GLY A 340 28.52 -0.30 -0.06
C GLY A 340 27.02 -0.02 0.03
N ASP A 341 26.35 -0.28 1.14
CA ASP A 341 24.88 -0.23 1.17
C ASP A 341 24.28 1.17 0.93
N CYS A 342 24.96 2.25 1.35
CA CYS A 342 24.59 3.62 0.96
C CYS A 342 24.70 3.89 -0.57
N LYS A 343 25.38 3.01 -1.33
CA LYS A 343 25.51 3.06 -2.79
C LYS A 343 24.54 2.09 -3.48
N TYR A 344 24.31 0.91 -2.92
CA TYR A 344 23.51 -0.16 -3.54
C TYR A 344 22.04 -0.19 -3.09
N ASN A 345 21.72 0.25 -1.86
CA ASN A 345 20.36 0.28 -1.31
C ASN A 345 19.95 1.70 -0.92
N LYS A 346 20.10 2.64 -1.86
CA LYS A 346 19.98 4.07 -1.62
C LYS A 346 18.59 4.48 -1.10
N ALA A 347 17.50 3.89 -1.60
CA ALA A 347 16.14 4.24 -1.16
C ALA A 347 15.88 3.88 0.32
N TYR A 348 16.17 2.64 0.72
CA TYR A 348 16.04 2.20 2.12
C TYR A 348 16.97 2.99 3.04
N MET A 349 18.23 3.12 2.63
CA MET A 349 19.23 3.79 3.46
C MET A 349 18.99 5.30 3.56
N ASN A 350 18.33 5.91 2.59
CA ASN A 350 17.92 7.32 2.66
C ASN A 350 16.71 7.55 3.57
N LEU A 351 15.86 6.55 3.80
CA LEU A 351 14.63 6.69 4.60
C LEU A 351 14.84 6.26 6.07
N TYR A 352 15.69 5.25 6.29
CA TYR A 352 15.90 4.65 7.61
C TYR A 352 17.35 4.79 8.13
N CYS A 353 18.31 5.13 7.25
CA CYS A 353 19.74 5.20 7.55
C CYS A 353 20.40 6.57 7.26
N GLU A 354 19.62 7.66 7.33
CA GLU A 354 20.05 9.03 7.06
C GLU A 354 21.41 9.44 7.67
N ALA A 355 21.56 9.48 9.00
CA ALA A 355 22.79 9.94 9.66
C ALA A 355 24.05 9.06 9.53
N SER A 356 23.96 7.80 9.05
CA SER A 356 25.18 7.01 8.69
C SER A 356 25.47 6.99 7.20
N CYS A 357 24.49 7.32 6.34
CA CYS A 357 24.76 7.69 4.95
C CYS A 357 25.03 9.21 4.77
N GLY A 358 25.09 9.97 5.86
CA GLY A 358 25.51 11.39 5.88
C GLY A 358 24.43 12.41 5.48
N ILE A 359 23.16 12.02 5.53
CA ILE A 359 21.99 12.80 5.07
C ILE A 359 21.47 13.72 6.17
N CYS A 360 21.43 13.25 7.42
CA CYS A 360 21.08 14.05 8.59
C CYS A 360 22.13 13.93 9.69
N LYS A 361 22.03 14.76 10.73
CA LYS A 361 23.20 15.13 11.53
C LYS A 361 22.83 15.37 13.05
N PRO A 362 23.05 14.43 14.02
CA PRO A 362 22.64 14.54 15.46
C PRO A 362 23.59 15.27 16.45
N ASN A 363 23.16 15.59 17.69
CA ASN A 363 23.89 16.46 18.64
C ASN A 363 24.43 15.81 19.94
N TYR A 364 24.54 14.48 20.00
CA TYR A 364 25.11 13.73 21.14
C TYR A 364 26.01 12.59 20.63
N ASN A 365 26.88 12.05 21.49
CA ASN A 365 27.74 10.91 21.14
C ASN A 365 26.95 9.61 21.27
N LEU A 366 26.84 8.86 20.17
CA LEU A 366 26.09 7.60 20.11
C LEU A 366 26.90 6.39 20.59
N VAL A 367 28.20 6.54 20.88
CA VAL A 367 29.05 5.47 21.44
C VAL A 367 29.04 5.47 22.98
N ASP A 368 28.52 6.53 23.62
CA ASP A 368 28.56 6.71 25.07
C ASP A 368 27.32 6.10 25.76
N ASP A 369 27.54 5.13 26.66
CA ASP A 369 26.48 4.36 27.32
C ASP A 369 25.88 5.06 28.56
N CYS A 370 26.58 6.03 29.16
CA CYS A 370 26.21 6.68 30.44
C CYS A 370 26.24 8.22 30.33
N THR A 371 25.39 8.77 29.47
CA THR A 371 25.18 10.22 29.36
C THR A 371 23.70 10.59 29.39
N ASP A 372 23.41 11.77 29.94
CA ASP A 372 22.10 12.39 29.81
C ASP A 372 22.01 13.02 28.41
N ARG A 373 21.14 12.46 27.58
CA ARG A 373 20.92 12.84 26.18
C ARG A 373 19.87 13.96 26.08
N PHE A 374 18.94 14.04 27.05
CA PHE A 374 17.93 15.10 27.13
C PHE A 374 18.37 16.27 28.03
N SER A 375 18.22 17.50 27.53
CA SER A 375 18.78 18.70 28.20
C SER A 375 18.09 19.10 29.52
N ARG A 376 16.98 18.47 29.89
CA ARG A 376 16.25 18.73 31.15
C ARG A 376 16.23 17.54 32.11
N CYS A 377 17.08 16.52 31.92
CA CYS A 377 17.10 15.32 32.76
C CYS A 377 17.17 15.61 34.28
N LYS A 378 17.94 16.63 34.69
CA LYS A 378 18.03 17.02 36.10
C LYS A 378 16.69 17.50 36.68
N SER A 379 15.99 18.40 35.99
CA SER A 379 14.67 18.88 36.45
C SER A 379 13.57 17.84 36.26
N SER A 380 13.68 16.96 35.27
CA SER A 380 12.79 15.79 35.13
C SER A 380 12.98 14.77 36.25
N LYS A 381 14.22 14.55 36.73
CA LYS A 381 14.48 13.76 37.95
C LYS A 381 13.81 14.39 39.17
N GLU A 382 13.97 15.70 39.35
CA GLU A 382 13.35 16.46 40.45
C GLU A 382 11.80 16.43 40.40
N GLN A 383 11.22 16.20 39.21
CA GLN A 383 9.78 16.00 39.00
C GLN A 383 9.32 14.52 39.13
N GLY A 384 10.22 13.60 39.51
CA GLY A 384 9.89 12.17 39.70
C GLY A 384 9.83 11.35 38.40
N TYR A 385 10.18 11.92 37.25
CA TYR A 385 9.96 11.27 35.95
C TYR A 385 10.80 10.02 35.70
N CYS A 386 11.91 9.82 36.44
CA CYS A 386 12.70 8.58 36.36
C CYS A 386 11.87 7.33 36.67
N GLU A 387 10.81 7.44 37.48
CA GLU A 387 9.88 6.34 37.74
C GLU A 387 8.62 6.43 36.86
N GLN A 388 8.04 7.62 36.70
CA GLN A 388 6.80 7.82 35.92
C GLN A 388 6.98 7.55 34.41
N TYR A 389 8.14 7.89 33.84
CA TYR A 389 8.47 7.75 32.43
C TYR A 389 9.71 6.86 32.25
N LYS A 390 9.74 5.77 33.02
CA LYS A 390 10.86 4.84 33.20
C LYS A 390 11.65 4.56 31.93
N TYR A 391 11.05 3.97 30.88
CA TYR A 391 11.77 3.58 29.66
C TYR A 391 12.43 4.76 28.93
N TRP A 392 11.72 5.88 28.81
CA TRP A 392 12.23 7.06 28.12
C TRP A 392 13.37 7.74 28.91
N MET A 393 13.24 7.78 30.24
CA MET A 393 14.26 8.35 31.14
C MET A 393 15.46 7.41 31.33
N ASP A 394 15.25 6.10 31.35
CA ASP A 394 16.30 5.06 31.39
C ASP A 394 17.10 4.98 30.08
N GLU A 395 16.62 5.61 29.00
CA GLU A 395 17.35 5.77 27.73
C GLU A 395 18.00 7.15 27.60
N ASN A 396 17.24 8.22 27.86
CA ASN A 396 17.65 9.59 27.57
C ASN A 396 18.23 10.34 28.77
N CYS A 397 18.12 9.79 29.99
CA CYS A 397 18.49 10.44 31.26
C CYS A 397 19.19 9.50 32.27
N ARG A 398 19.95 8.49 31.78
CA ARG A 398 20.58 7.46 32.62
C ARG A 398 21.42 8.01 33.77
N ARG A 399 22.22 9.05 33.53
CA ARG A 399 23.12 9.60 34.54
C ARG A 399 22.33 10.37 35.61
N SER A 400 21.30 11.10 35.21
CA SER A 400 20.36 11.73 36.14
C SER A 400 19.54 10.69 36.91
N CYS A 401 19.07 9.62 36.29
CA CYS A 401 18.29 8.57 36.95
C CYS A 401 19.14 7.49 37.67
N ASN A 402 20.45 7.70 37.81
CA ASN A 402 21.40 6.79 38.46
C ASN A 402 21.45 5.37 37.83
N ARG A 403 21.15 5.22 36.54
CA ARG A 403 21.12 3.93 35.81
C ARG A 403 22.39 3.70 34.99
N CYS A 404 23.53 3.81 35.65
CA CYS A 404 24.86 3.63 35.04
C CYS A 404 25.71 2.55 35.73
N GLU A 405 25.18 1.86 36.74
CA GLU A 405 25.91 0.79 37.44
C GLU A 405 26.03 -0.47 36.57
N ASN A 406 25.08 -0.70 35.66
CA ASN A 406 25.11 -1.75 34.64
C ASN A 406 25.14 -1.13 33.24
N THR A 407 25.85 -1.78 32.31
CA THR A 407 25.82 -1.41 30.87
C THR A 407 24.50 -1.82 30.22
N ARG A 408 24.11 -1.18 29.10
CA ARG A 408 22.94 -1.63 28.30
C ARG A 408 23.01 -3.13 27.98
N ALA A 409 24.20 -3.64 27.65
CA ALA A 409 24.39 -5.05 27.34
C ALA A 409 24.12 -6.00 28.53
N GLN A 410 24.33 -5.55 29.78
CA GLN A 410 24.05 -6.33 30.98
C GLN A 410 22.57 -6.27 31.37
N GLU A 411 21.92 -5.12 31.24
CA GLU A 411 20.48 -4.97 31.53
C GLU A 411 19.63 -5.68 30.46
N CYS A 412 19.94 -5.47 29.19
CA CYS A 412 19.13 -5.93 28.06
C CYS A 412 19.42 -7.37 27.58
N SER A 413 20.40 -8.06 28.16
CA SER A 413 20.63 -9.49 27.91
C SER A 413 19.79 -10.40 28.83
N ALA A 414 19.28 -9.85 29.94
CA ALA A 414 18.42 -10.59 30.88
C ALA A 414 16.95 -10.68 30.44
N GLU A 415 16.50 -9.82 29.51
CA GLU A 415 15.09 -9.76 29.06
C GLU A 415 14.65 -10.92 28.13
N GLY A 416 15.56 -11.83 27.76
CA GLY A 416 15.18 -13.15 27.22
C GLY A 416 14.34 -13.13 25.94
N PHE A 417 14.77 -12.39 24.91
CA PHE A 417 14.05 -12.32 23.62
C PHE A 417 13.96 -13.68 22.92
N SER A 418 12.79 -14.31 23.05
CA SER A 418 12.33 -15.38 22.16
C SER A 418 11.68 -14.78 20.91
N ALA A 419 11.77 -15.47 19.77
CA ALA A 419 11.25 -15.05 18.46
C ALA A 419 9.70 -15.05 18.37
N THR A 420 9.00 -14.78 19.48
CA THR A 420 7.54 -14.86 19.64
C THR A 420 6.95 -13.67 20.42
N THR A 421 7.76 -12.69 20.81
CA THR A 421 7.28 -11.47 21.48
C THR A 421 6.48 -10.59 20.49
N ARG A 422 5.16 -10.65 20.61
CA ARG A 422 4.21 -9.78 19.88
C ARG A 422 4.56 -8.30 20.12
N ALA A 423 4.61 -7.51 19.05
CA ALA A 423 4.59 -6.05 19.15
C ALA A 423 3.30 -5.56 19.86
N PRO A 424 3.36 -4.43 20.59
CA PRO A 424 2.17 -3.81 21.15
C PRO A 424 1.26 -3.32 20.03
N PHE A 425 -0.04 -3.27 20.31
CA PHE A 425 -1.07 -2.94 19.31
C PHE A 425 -1.01 -1.49 18.79
N ARG A 426 -0.22 -0.60 19.42
CA ARG A 426 -0.03 0.81 19.04
C ARG A 426 1.37 1.29 19.42
N CYS A 427 1.93 2.16 18.59
CA CYS A 427 3.25 2.76 18.80
C CYS A 427 3.06 4.27 18.99
N HIS A 428 3.30 4.78 20.21
CA HIS A 428 2.93 6.14 20.59
C HIS A 428 3.76 7.22 19.87
N ASP A 429 3.21 7.83 18.82
CA ASP A 429 3.85 8.93 18.09
C ASP A 429 3.69 10.26 18.83
N THR A 430 4.53 10.50 19.84
CA THR A 430 4.63 11.81 20.50
C THR A 430 6.07 12.33 20.42
N LEU A 431 6.22 13.59 19.96
CA LEU A 431 7.48 14.34 19.75
C LEU A 431 8.20 14.10 18.40
N ARG A 432 7.50 14.41 17.30
CA ARG A 432 7.95 14.36 15.89
C ARG A 432 9.18 15.21 15.50
N ASP A 433 9.93 15.80 16.44
CA ASP A 433 10.87 16.92 16.16
C ASP A 433 12.25 16.84 16.84
N LYS A 434 12.63 15.70 17.47
CA LYS A 434 13.99 15.53 18.06
C LYS A 434 14.58 14.14 17.84
N CYS A 435 15.90 14.05 17.84
CA CYS A 435 16.63 12.78 17.74
C CYS A 435 16.79 12.16 19.14
N TYR A 436 15.91 11.23 19.50
CA TYR A 436 15.94 10.46 20.75
C TYR A 436 15.43 9.05 20.51
N ASN A 437 15.97 8.10 21.25
CA ASN A 437 15.47 6.72 21.27
C ASN A 437 14.31 6.60 22.27
N GLU A 438 13.39 5.66 22.02
CA GLU A 438 12.18 5.49 22.83
C GLU A 438 12.31 4.34 23.86
N HIS A 439 13.26 3.42 23.68
CA HIS A 439 13.54 2.30 24.60
C HIS A 439 15.05 2.13 24.91
N PRO A 440 15.45 1.80 26.16
CA PRO A 440 16.86 1.78 26.58
C PRO A 440 17.73 0.73 25.85
N CYS A 441 17.12 -0.36 25.38
CA CYS A 441 17.85 -1.47 24.77
C CYS A 441 18.11 -1.34 23.26
N CYS A 442 17.60 -0.28 22.62
CA CYS A 442 17.62 -0.15 21.16
C CYS A 442 19.01 -0.16 20.52
N GLN A 443 19.98 0.47 21.19
CA GLN A 443 21.37 0.48 20.75
C GLN A 443 22.01 -0.91 20.80
N TYR A 444 21.63 -1.74 21.78
CA TYR A 444 22.12 -3.11 21.94
C TYR A 444 21.45 -4.05 20.92
N TRP A 445 20.12 -4.01 20.78
CA TRP A 445 19.39 -4.81 19.80
C TRP A 445 19.79 -4.47 18.35
N SER A 446 20.06 -3.20 18.04
CA SER A 446 20.61 -2.81 16.73
C SER A 446 21.96 -3.45 16.44
N GLN A 447 22.81 -3.69 17.45
CA GLN A 447 24.11 -4.34 17.28
C GLN A 447 24.00 -5.87 17.13
N LEU A 448 22.88 -6.48 17.55
CA LEU A 448 22.58 -7.90 17.36
C LEU A 448 21.92 -8.22 16.01
N GLY A 449 21.57 -7.20 15.22
CA GLY A 449 20.90 -7.34 13.92
C GLY A 449 19.37 -7.30 13.99
N GLU A 450 18.79 -6.93 15.14
CA GLU A 450 17.34 -6.97 15.33
C GLU A 450 16.58 -5.94 14.48
N CYS A 451 17.26 -4.89 14.00
CA CYS A 451 16.71 -3.97 12.99
C CYS A 451 16.37 -4.65 11.65
N GLN A 452 16.89 -5.86 11.39
CA GLN A 452 16.59 -6.66 10.21
C GLN A 452 15.67 -7.86 10.52
N ARG A 453 15.75 -8.42 11.73
CA ARG A 453 14.96 -9.61 12.13
C ARG A 453 13.59 -9.27 12.72
N ASN A 454 13.51 -8.15 13.44
CA ASN A 454 12.34 -7.75 14.23
C ASN A 454 11.98 -6.29 13.89
N THR A 455 11.89 -6.01 12.59
CA THR A 455 11.75 -4.66 12.01
C THR A 455 10.57 -3.87 12.60
N VAL A 456 9.42 -4.50 12.81
CA VAL A 456 8.22 -3.87 13.40
C VAL A 456 8.41 -3.53 14.89
N TRP A 457 9.10 -4.39 15.64
CA TRP A 457 9.43 -4.11 17.04
C TRP A 457 10.41 -2.93 17.13
N MET A 458 11.46 -2.96 16.31
CA MET A 458 12.47 -1.92 16.27
C MET A 458 11.93 -0.58 15.73
N SER A 459 11.01 -0.58 14.76
CA SER A 459 10.37 0.65 14.27
C SER A 459 9.36 1.25 15.27
N CYS A 460 8.91 0.48 16.27
CA CYS A 460 7.97 0.94 17.29
C CYS A 460 8.59 1.32 18.65
N TYR A 461 9.77 0.78 18.97
CA TYR A 461 10.48 1.09 20.23
C TYR A 461 11.81 1.82 20.02
N CYS A 462 12.37 1.80 18.80
CA CYS A 462 13.76 2.17 18.53
C CYS A 462 13.95 3.18 17.39
N LYS A 463 12.93 4.00 17.12
CA LYS A 463 12.79 5.00 16.02
C LYS A 463 13.97 5.96 15.74
N LYS A 464 15.07 5.93 16.49
CA LYS A 464 16.26 6.76 16.27
C LYS A 464 17.61 6.15 16.66
N ALA A 465 17.65 4.85 17.01
CA ALA A 465 18.90 4.18 17.40
C ALA A 465 19.75 3.83 16.18
N SER A 466 19.12 3.80 15.01
CA SER A 466 19.77 4.09 13.77
C SER A 466 20.41 5.50 13.84
N LEU A 467 21.73 5.51 14.09
CA LEU A 467 22.80 6.05 13.22
C LEU A 467 23.76 7.06 13.87
N ILE A 468 25.06 6.75 13.75
CA ILE A 468 26.21 7.66 13.93
C ILE A 468 26.50 8.28 12.54
N ALA A 469 26.60 9.59 12.30
CA ALA A 469 27.17 10.65 13.15
C ALA A 469 26.66 12.10 12.88
N ALA A 470 26.65 12.93 13.94
CA ALA A 470 26.87 14.42 14.05
C ALA A 470 26.06 15.45 13.20
N SER A 471 25.53 16.57 13.79
CA SER A 471 25.13 18.05 13.57
C SER A 471 24.26 18.85 12.46
N LYS A 472 22.91 18.95 12.56
CA LYS A 472 21.88 19.98 12.14
C LYS A 472 21.84 20.78 10.79
N PRO A 473 20.60 21.12 10.33
CA PRO A 473 20.17 22.42 9.75
C PRO A 473 19.07 23.15 10.60
N PRO A 474 18.62 24.38 10.26
CA PRO A 474 17.56 25.13 11.00
C PRO A 474 16.15 25.13 10.36
N GLN A 475 15.13 25.39 11.20
CA GLN A 475 13.68 25.27 10.95
C GLN A 475 12.99 26.51 10.33
N LYS A 476 11.71 26.37 9.93
CA LYS A 476 10.67 27.41 10.13
C LYS A 476 9.29 26.80 10.45
N ASN A 477 8.61 27.40 11.42
CA ASN A 477 7.27 27.04 11.92
C ASN A 477 6.14 27.56 11.03
N LEU A 478 4.93 27.01 11.19
CA LEU A 478 3.68 27.76 11.19
C LEU A 478 2.63 27.05 12.07
N SER A 479 1.74 27.83 12.69
CA SER A 479 0.78 27.36 13.71
C SER A 479 -0.58 28.08 13.58
N ASN A 480 -1.61 27.45 14.17
CA ASN A 480 -3.00 27.92 14.39
C ASN A 480 -4.02 27.55 13.29
N PHE A 481 -5.05 26.77 13.67
CA PHE A 481 -6.49 27.07 13.56
C PHE A 481 -7.27 26.13 14.52
N PRO A 482 -8.52 26.47 14.96
CA PRO A 482 -9.15 25.88 16.15
C PRO A 482 -9.95 24.60 15.91
N GLY A 483 -10.29 23.92 17.03
CA GLY A 483 -10.82 22.55 17.06
C GLY A 483 -12.35 22.38 16.90
N PRO A 484 -12.84 21.12 17.08
CA PRO A 484 -14.13 20.67 16.54
C PRO A 484 -15.30 20.80 17.53
N ASN A 485 -16.48 21.14 17.00
CA ASN A 485 -17.78 20.85 17.63
C ASN A 485 -18.90 20.92 16.59
N ALA A 486 -19.17 19.79 15.93
CA ALA A 486 -20.40 19.56 15.18
C ALA A 486 -20.76 18.08 15.29
N LYS A 487 -21.74 17.75 16.14
CA LYS A 487 -22.41 16.44 16.09
C LYS A 487 -23.41 16.46 14.95
N PHE A 488 -23.33 15.48 14.06
CA PHE A 488 -24.36 15.23 13.05
C PHE A 488 -25.12 13.97 13.44
N ASP A 489 -26.24 14.15 14.14
CA ASP A 489 -27.26 13.10 14.28
C ASP A 489 -28.06 13.05 12.97
N ILE A 490 -28.03 11.92 12.26
CA ILE A 490 -28.89 11.64 11.10
C ILE A 490 -29.77 10.43 11.46
N PRO A 491 -31.12 10.56 11.48
CA PRO A 491 -31.98 9.46 11.90
C PRO A 491 -32.11 8.37 10.82
N GLY A 492 -31.74 7.15 11.16
CA GLY A 492 -32.53 5.97 10.77
C GLY A 492 -32.34 5.37 9.39
N HIS A 493 -31.11 5.23 8.88
CA HIS A 493 -30.78 4.21 7.85
C HIS A 493 -29.44 3.54 8.15
N ASP A 494 -29.31 2.27 7.72
CA ASP A 494 -28.26 1.37 8.19
C ASP A 494 -26.92 1.63 7.47
N PHE A 495 -26.10 2.52 8.06
CA PHE A 495 -24.73 2.82 7.60
C PHE A 495 -23.69 1.84 8.15
N LYS A 496 -24.11 0.75 8.79
CA LYS A 496 -23.22 -0.22 9.43
C LYS A 496 -22.11 -0.70 8.52
N ASP A 497 -22.40 -1.30 7.37
CA ASP A 497 -21.36 -1.88 6.51
C ASP A 497 -20.24 -0.89 6.14
N VAL A 498 -20.57 0.40 5.95
CA VAL A 498 -19.56 1.43 5.60
C VAL A 498 -18.78 1.87 6.83
N SER A 499 -19.43 2.05 7.99
CA SER A 499 -18.74 2.40 9.24
C SER A 499 -17.92 1.22 9.77
N GLU A 500 -18.47 0.02 9.77
CA GLU A 500 -17.84 -1.22 10.23
C GLU A 500 -16.66 -1.60 9.33
N ASN A 501 -16.78 -1.55 8.00
CA ASN A 501 -15.62 -1.76 7.11
C ASN A 501 -14.59 -0.62 7.23
N ALA A 502 -15.00 0.65 7.42
CA ALA A 502 -14.06 1.75 7.60
C ALA A 502 -13.33 1.69 8.96
N GLU A 503 -14.03 1.33 10.04
CA GLU A 503 -13.44 1.09 11.35
C GLU A 503 -12.51 -0.11 11.29
N LEU A 504 -12.89 -1.22 10.65
CA LEU A 504 -12.06 -2.42 10.54
C LEU A 504 -10.83 -2.20 9.65
N PHE A 505 -10.94 -1.39 8.57
CA PHE A 505 -9.83 -0.98 7.72
C PHE A 505 -8.92 0.05 8.40
N ALA A 506 -9.48 1.07 9.07
CA ALA A 506 -8.71 2.03 9.85
C ALA A 506 -7.95 1.36 10.99
N ASN A 507 -8.57 0.43 11.73
CA ASN A 507 -7.90 -0.36 12.77
C ASN A 507 -6.68 -1.17 12.25
N ILE A 508 -6.49 -1.30 10.93
CA ILE A 508 -5.33 -1.94 10.29
C ILE A 508 -4.30 -0.93 9.77
N PHE A 509 -4.70 0.30 9.43
CA PHE A 509 -3.81 1.34 8.88
C PHE A 509 -3.47 2.50 9.84
N GLY A 510 -4.22 2.67 10.93
CA GLY A 510 -4.10 3.76 11.91
C GLY A 510 -5.44 4.09 12.57
#